data_AF-A0A5D0Q7S5-F1
#
_entry.id   AF-A0A5D0Q7S5-F1
#
_cell.length_a   1.000
_cell.length_b   1.000
_cell.length_c   1.000
_cell.angle_alpha   90.00
_cell.angle_beta   90.00
_cell.angle_gamma   90.00
#
_symmetry.space_group_name_H-M   'P 1'
#
loop_
_entity.id
_entity.type
_entity.pdbx_description
1 polymer ?
#
loop_
_entity_poly.entity_id
_entity_poly.type
_entity_poly.pdbx_seq_one_letter_code
_entity_poly.pdbx_strand_id
1 'polypeptide(L)'
;MRVHYPRTPHLPWSPGATPDDVRAGDLSGLRGREVVVTEKLDGENTTLYADGLHARSLDSGHHPSRAWVKGLQGRIGGRIPHGWRGGGGNLYARHPPPHQEVGRWVYRVSVGGSGEH
;
A
#
# COMPACT_ATOMS: atom_id res chain seq x y z
N MET A 1 17.58 -1.37 -2.24
CA MET A 1 16.85 -2.66 -2.17
C MET A 1 15.36 -2.38 -2.19
N ARG A 2 14.57 -3.14 -2.96
CA ARG A 2 13.09 -3.05 -2.93
C ARG A 2 12.55 -3.90 -1.79
N VAL A 3 11.48 -3.45 -1.13
CA VAL A 3 10.90 -4.10 0.05
C VAL A 3 9.41 -4.30 -0.17
N HIS A 4 8.90 -5.51 0.12
CA HIS A 4 7.46 -5.76 0.06
C HIS A 4 6.70 -4.88 1.05
N TYR A 5 5.56 -4.36 0.62
CA TYR A 5 4.66 -3.67 1.53
C TYR A 5 4.10 -4.67 2.56
N PRO A 6 4.09 -4.35 3.86
CA PRO A 6 3.64 -5.28 4.88
C PRO A 6 2.16 -5.64 4.70
N ARG A 7 1.81 -6.89 5.04
CA ARG A 7 0.40 -7.30 5.08
C ARG A 7 -0.30 -6.59 6.23
N THR A 8 -1.53 -6.13 6.01
CA THR A 8 -2.42 -5.68 7.09
C THR A 8 -3.22 -6.88 7.57
N PRO A 9 -3.05 -7.36 8.81
CA PRO A 9 -3.84 -8.47 9.33
C PRO A 9 -5.31 -8.13 9.45
N HIS A 10 -6.18 -9.11 9.24
CA HIS A 10 -7.59 -9.02 9.58
C HIS A 10 -7.77 -8.97 11.11
N LEU A 11 -8.82 -8.30 11.58
CA LEU A 11 -9.20 -8.37 12.98
C LEU A 11 -9.63 -9.82 13.31
N PRO A 12 -9.49 -10.27 14.56
CA PRO A 12 -9.80 -11.65 14.94
C PRO A 12 -11.23 -12.08 14.57
N TRP A 13 -12.16 -11.11 14.56
CA TRP A 13 -13.59 -11.28 14.27
C TRP A 13 -14.02 -10.75 12.90
N SER A 14 -13.09 -10.42 12.00
CA SER A 14 -13.47 -9.93 10.67
C SER A 14 -14.25 -11.01 9.88
N PRO A 15 -15.45 -10.70 9.37
CA PRO A 15 -16.17 -11.62 8.50
C PRO A 15 -15.42 -11.80 7.17
N GLY A 16 -15.52 -12.98 6.57
CA GLY A 16 -15.00 -13.25 5.23
C GLY A 16 -13.48 -13.48 5.12
N ALA A 17 -12.74 -13.54 6.23
CA ALA A 17 -11.31 -13.89 6.19
C ALA A 17 -11.13 -15.38 5.81
N THR A 18 -10.29 -15.62 4.81
CA THR A 18 -9.98 -16.94 4.23
C THR A 18 -8.74 -17.57 4.90
N PRO A 19 -8.43 -18.86 4.65
CA PRO A 19 -7.21 -19.50 5.17
C PRO A 19 -5.90 -18.84 4.71
N ASP A 20 -5.89 -18.14 3.57
CA ASP A 20 -4.71 -17.44 3.06
C ASP A 20 -4.48 -16.07 3.72
N ASP A 21 -5.43 -15.62 4.55
CA ASP A 21 -5.39 -14.34 5.23
C ASP A 21 -4.61 -14.40 6.54
N VAL A 22 -3.82 -13.35 6.79
CA VAL A 22 -3.17 -13.16 8.10
C VAL A 22 -4.18 -12.53 9.03
N ARG A 23 -4.34 -13.09 10.23
CA ARG A 23 -5.20 -12.57 11.29
C ARG A 23 -4.35 -12.06 12.45
N ALA A 24 -4.75 -10.95 13.05
CA ALA A 24 -4.19 -10.52 14.33
C ALA A 24 -4.61 -11.51 15.42
N GLY A 25 -3.73 -11.78 16.39
CA GLY A 25 -4.05 -12.61 17.55
C GLY A 25 -4.98 -11.88 18.53
N ASP A 26 -4.61 -10.66 18.90
CA ASP A 26 -5.44 -9.74 19.70
C ASP A 26 -5.19 -8.28 19.29
N LEU A 27 -5.86 -7.34 19.97
CA LEU A 27 -5.67 -5.90 19.77
C LEU A 27 -4.89 -5.23 20.90
N SER A 28 -4.12 -5.99 21.69
CA SER A 28 -3.34 -5.45 22.82
C SER A 28 -2.38 -4.34 22.37
N GLY A 29 -1.79 -4.47 21.18
CA GLY A 29 -0.90 -3.46 20.58
C GLY A 29 -1.57 -2.12 20.26
N LEU A 30 -2.90 -2.04 20.24
CA LEU A 30 -3.66 -0.80 20.03
C LEU A 30 -4.10 -0.14 21.34
N ARG A 31 -3.98 -0.81 22.50
CA ARG A 31 -4.46 -0.28 23.77
C ARG A 31 -3.69 0.98 24.19
N GLY A 32 -4.43 2.02 24.60
CA GLY A 32 -3.86 3.29 25.03
C GLY A 32 -3.18 4.09 23.90
N ARG A 33 -3.42 3.73 22.63
CA ARG A 33 -2.93 4.45 21.46
C ARG A 33 -4.06 5.20 20.79
N GLU A 34 -3.73 6.30 20.13
CA GLU A 34 -4.63 6.91 19.16
C GLU A 34 -4.76 5.98 17.95
N VAL A 35 -6.00 5.65 17.57
CA VAL A 35 -6.29 4.76 16.45
C VAL A 35 -6.99 5.56 15.37
N VAL A 36 -6.34 5.66 14.20
CA VAL A 36 -6.92 6.27 13.01
C VAL A 36 -7.47 5.15 12.12
N VAL A 37 -8.78 5.17 11.89
CA VAL A 37 -9.47 4.25 10.98
C VAL A 37 -9.70 4.95 9.65
N THR A 38 -9.27 4.33 8.57
CA THR A 38 -9.45 4.84 7.20
C THR A 38 -10.22 3.83 6.36
N GLU A 39 -10.93 4.29 5.34
CA GLU A 39 -11.50 3.41 4.32
C GLU A 39 -10.38 2.60 3.64
N LYS A 40 -10.60 1.28 3.49
CA LYS A 40 -9.72 0.42 2.71
C LYS A 40 -10.24 0.34 1.28
N LEU A 41 -9.57 1.04 0.39
CA LEU A 41 -9.88 1.03 -1.04
C LEU A 41 -9.35 -0.24 -1.71
N ASP A 42 -10.09 -0.76 -2.69
CA ASP A 42 -9.71 -1.98 -3.42
C ASP A 42 -8.95 -1.64 -4.70
N GLY A 43 -7.64 -1.64 -4.59
CA GLY A 43 -6.73 -1.35 -5.70
C GLY A 43 -5.44 -2.14 -5.60
N GLU A 44 -4.61 -2.02 -6.63
CA GLU A 44 -3.30 -2.65 -6.64
C GLU A 44 -2.36 -1.93 -5.68
N ASN A 45 -1.79 -2.67 -4.72
CA ASN A 45 -0.72 -2.15 -3.87
C ASN A 45 0.47 -1.71 -4.73
N THR A 46 0.91 -0.47 -4.54
CA THR A 46 2.06 0.11 -5.22
C THR A 46 2.98 0.78 -4.20
N THR A 47 4.29 0.55 -4.34
CA THR A 47 5.31 1.19 -3.52
C THR A 47 6.19 2.08 -4.38
N LEU A 48 6.34 3.35 -4.01
CA LEU A 48 7.18 4.36 -4.64
C LEU A 48 8.49 4.57 -3.87
N TYR A 49 9.54 4.87 -4.61
CA TYR A 49 10.88 5.19 -4.13
C TYR A 49 11.43 6.38 -4.91
N ALA A 50 12.55 6.92 -4.45
CA ALA A 50 13.26 7.98 -5.14
C ALA A 50 13.61 7.62 -6.60
N ASP A 51 13.97 6.35 -6.82
CA ASP A 51 14.54 5.80 -8.05
C ASP A 51 13.63 4.78 -8.74
N GLY A 52 12.35 4.65 -8.33
CA GLY A 52 11.42 3.76 -9.03
C GLY A 52 10.20 3.36 -8.21
N LEU A 53 9.53 2.30 -8.65
CA LEU A 53 8.35 1.75 -8.01
C LEU A 53 8.20 0.25 -8.27
N HIS A 54 7.37 -0.43 -7.47
CA HIS A 54 6.89 -1.78 -7.76
C HIS A 54 5.45 -1.96 -7.29
N ALA A 55 4.74 -2.93 -7.87
CA ALA A 55 3.44 -3.39 -7.35
C ALA A 55 3.66 -4.32 -6.13
N ARG A 56 2.64 -5.03 -5.63
CA ARG A 56 2.80 -5.95 -4.48
C ARG A 56 3.97 -6.94 -4.66
N SER A 57 4.08 -7.54 -5.85
CA SER A 57 5.20 -8.39 -6.23
C SER A 57 6.35 -7.56 -6.81
N LEU A 58 7.58 -7.89 -6.45
CA LEU A 58 8.78 -7.21 -6.94
C LEU A 58 9.02 -7.46 -8.43
N ASP A 59 8.61 -8.62 -8.93
CA ASP A 59 8.82 -9.06 -10.33
C ASP A 59 7.62 -8.76 -11.23
N SER A 60 6.80 -7.78 -10.84
CA SER A 60 5.61 -7.42 -11.61
C SER A 60 6.00 -6.80 -12.96
N GLY A 61 5.61 -7.45 -14.05
CA GLY A 61 5.83 -6.95 -15.42
C GLY A 61 5.10 -5.64 -15.75
N HIS A 62 5.22 -5.16 -16.98
CA HIS A 62 4.46 -3.98 -17.41
C HIS A 62 2.96 -4.28 -17.47
N HIS A 63 2.14 -3.35 -16.98
CA HIS A 63 0.70 -3.35 -17.18
C HIS A 63 0.20 -1.92 -17.50
N PRO A 64 -0.70 -1.72 -18.48
CA PRO A 64 -1.17 -0.39 -18.89
C PRO A 64 -1.80 0.43 -17.76
N SER A 65 -2.49 -0.23 -16.81
CA SER A 65 -3.07 0.46 -15.63
C SER A 65 -2.04 1.17 -14.75
N ARG A 66 -0.75 0.84 -14.91
CA ARG A 66 0.35 1.43 -14.13
C ARG A 66 0.99 2.64 -14.81
N ALA A 67 0.57 2.99 -16.03
CA ALA A 67 1.15 4.12 -16.77
C ALA A 67 1.06 5.44 -15.97
N TRP A 68 -0.07 5.68 -15.31
CA TRP A 68 -0.24 6.88 -14.50
C TRP A 68 0.72 6.94 -13.32
N VAL A 69 0.90 5.85 -12.56
CA VAL A 69 1.79 5.87 -11.38
C VAL A 69 3.26 5.88 -11.72
N LYS A 70 3.63 5.33 -12.87
CA LYS A 70 4.96 5.58 -13.45
C LYS A 70 5.17 7.06 -13.71
N GLY A 71 4.16 7.74 -14.27
CA GLY A 71 4.19 9.19 -14.45
C GLY A 71 4.26 9.96 -13.13
N LEU A 72 3.49 9.56 -12.11
CA LEU A 72 3.57 10.16 -10.77
C LEU A 72 4.98 10.00 -10.18
N GLN A 73 5.53 8.78 -10.22
CA GLN A 73 6.87 8.49 -9.72
C GLN A 73 7.93 9.36 -10.42
N GLY A 74 7.84 9.53 -11.74
CA GLY A 74 8.74 10.43 -12.47
C GLY A 74 8.66 11.90 -12.02
N ARG A 75 7.50 12.36 -11.53
CA ARG A 75 7.32 13.75 -11.06
C ARG A 75 7.74 13.98 -9.61
N ILE A 76 7.51 13.00 -8.73
CA ILE A 76 7.74 13.17 -7.28
C ILE A 76 8.90 12.35 -6.74
N GLY A 77 9.45 11.41 -7.52
CA GLY A 77 10.49 10.47 -7.10
C GLY A 77 11.70 11.20 -6.51
N GLY A 78 12.25 12.18 -7.22
CA GLY A 78 13.38 12.98 -6.72
C GLY A 78 13.11 13.78 -5.44
N ARG A 79 11.86 13.87 -4.98
CA ARG A 79 11.47 14.51 -3.71
C ARG A 79 11.32 13.50 -2.56
N ILE A 80 11.35 12.20 -2.84
CA ILE A 80 11.32 11.16 -1.82
C ILE A 80 12.75 11.04 -1.27
N PRO A 81 12.98 11.28 0.03
CA PRO A 81 14.32 11.17 0.60
C PRO A 81 14.92 9.77 0.40
N HIS A 82 16.24 9.69 0.30
CA HIS A 82 16.91 8.40 0.21
C HIS A 82 16.59 7.52 1.43
N GLY A 83 16.36 6.23 1.19
CA GLY A 83 15.91 5.29 2.22
C GLY A 83 14.42 5.34 2.54
N TRP A 84 13.68 6.33 2.02
CA TRP A 84 12.23 6.42 2.22
C TRP A 84 11.48 5.70 1.11
N ARG A 85 10.26 5.26 1.45
CA ARG A 85 9.33 4.67 0.50
C ARG A 85 7.92 5.16 0.77
N GLY A 86 7.07 4.96 -0.22
CA GLY A 86 5.68 5.34 -0.18
C GLY A 86 4.76 4.22 -0.56
N GLY A 87 3.80 3.85 0.28
CA GLY A 87 2.79 2.85 -0.09
C GLY A 87 1.52 3.50 -0.60
N GLY A 88 0.77 2.81 -1.44
CA GLY A 88 -0.53 3.30 -1.90
C GLY A 88 -1.32 2.28 -2.68
N GLY A 89 -2.57 2.65 -2.98
CA GLY A 89 -3.46 1.88 -3.85
C GLY A 89 -3.55 2.51 -5.25
N ASN A 90 -3.23 1.72 -6.27
CA ASN A 90 -3.56 1.98 -7.67
C ASN A 90 -5.01 1.60 -7.94
N LEU A 91 -5.88 2.61 -8.09
CA LEU A 91 -7.31 2.40 -8.34
C LEU A 91 -7.66 2.45 -9.83
N TYR A 92 -6.65 2.48 -10.72
CA TYR A 92 -6.87 2.62 -12.16
C TYR A 92 -7.39 1.32 -12.79
N ALA A 93 -6.90 0.16 -12.34
CA ALA A 93 -7.49 -1.12 -12.69
C ALA A 93 -8.75 -1.29 -11.83
N ARG A 94 -9.92 -1.07 -12.44
CA ARG A 94 -11.21 -1.19 -11.75
C ARG A 94 -11.47 -2.63 -11.36
N HIS A 95 -11.52 -2.91 -10.06
CA HIS A 95 -12.17 -4.10 -9.52
C HIS A 95 -13.64 -3.76 -9.18
N PRO A 96 -14.60 -4.67 -9.43
CA PRO A 96 -16.00 -4.44 -9.07
C PRO A 96 -16.22 -4.54 -7.55
N PRO A 97 -17.11 -3.72 -6.95
CA PRO A 97 -17.88 -2.63 -7.56
C PRO A 97 -17.02 -1.36 -7.76
N PRO A 98 -17.26 -0.57 -8.82
CA PRO A 98 -16.47 0.63 -9.09
C PRO A 98 -16.71 1.70 -8.02
N HIS A 99 -15.63 2.22 -7.44
CA HIS A 99 -15.67 3.41 -6.58
C HIS A 99 -16.16 4.62 -7.39
N GLN A 100 -17.28 5.24 -6.99
CA GLN A 100 -17.96 6.26 -7.81
C GLN A 100 -17.26 7.64 -7.80
N GLU A 101 -16.48 7.97 -6.76
CA GLU A 101 -15.93 9.33 -6.59
C GLU A 101 -14.50 9.38 -6.05
N VAL A 102 -13.77 8.25 -6.05
CA VAL A 102 -12.43 8.23 -5.45
C VAL A 102 -11.41 8.73 -6.47
N GLY A 103 -10.70 9.80 -6.11
CA GLY A 103 -9.52 10.27 -6.83
C GLY A 103 -8.63 9.08 -7.17
N ARG A 104 -8.10 9.05 -8.40
CA ARG A 104 -7.56 7.86 -9.08
C ARG A 104 -6.47 7.09 -8.30
N TRP A 105 -5.93 7.67 -7.23
CA TRP A 105 -4.83 7.18 -6.42
C TRP A 105 -4.92 7.70 -4.98
N VAL A 106 -4.59 6.84 -4.02
CA VAL A 106 -4.42 7.21 -2.61
C VAL A 106 -3.04 6.76 -2.14
N TYR A 107 -2.33 7.67 -1.48
CA TYR A 107 -0.99 7.43 -0.95
C TYR A 107 -1.02 7.43 0.58
N ARG A 108 -0.37 6.42 1.15
CA ARG A 108 0.03 6.37 2.55
C ARG A 108 1.55 6.44 2.58
N VAL A 109 2.11 7.52 3.13
CA VAL A 109 3.54 7.56 3.43
C VAL A 109 3.79 6.44 4.45
N SER A 110 4.67 5.49 4.11
CA SER A 110 5.14 4.49 5.06
C SER A 110 6.63 4.69 5.22
N VAL A 111 7.02 5.33 6.32
CA VAL A 111 8.42 5.50 6.68
C VAL A 111 8.94 4.15 7.17
N GLY A 112 10.00 3.64 6.55
CA GLY A 112 10.76 2.55 7.13
C GLY A 112 12.23 2.84 6.88
N GLY A 113 12.86 3.47 7.87
CA GLY A 113 14.32 3.43 7.97
C GLY A 113 14.75 2.00 8.24
N SER A 114 15.86 1.59 7.65
CA SER A 114 16.65 0.47 8.14
C SER A 114 17.23 0.86 9.50
N GLY A 115 16.39 0.83 10.53
CA GLY A 115 16.81 0.83 11.93
C GLY A 115 16.64 -0.60 12.41
N GLU A 116 17.74 -1.20 12.86
CA GLU A 116 17.76 -2.47 13.58
C GLU A 116 16.66 -2.49 14.65
N HIS A 117 15.80 -3.49 14.58
CA HIS A 117 15.09 -4.09 15.71
C HIS A 117 15.01 -5.59 15.46
#